data_AF-A0A7T6Z1G7-F1
#
_entry.id   AF-A0A7T6Z1G7-F1
#
_cell.length_a   1.000
_cell.length_b   1.000
_cell.length_c   1.000
_cell.angle_alpha   90.00
_cell.angle_beta   90.00
_cell.angle_gamma   90.00
#
_symmetry.space_group_name_H-M   'P 1'
#
loop_
_entity.id
_entity.type
_entity.pdbx_description
1 polymer ?
#
loop_
_entity_poly.entity_id
_entity_poly.type
_entity_poly.pdbx_seq_one_letter_code
_entity_poly.pdbx_strand_id
1 'polypeptide(L)'
;MEYNLAIDILESIAAVYPRFELSEKKIKIIMPALLKMDYEGVMANVERHVTKNPFPPTIAEIASYPAQKNESLEKWREWELEAAKVSQERKNQFAIDLKKVLAEKASDKND
;
A
#
# COMPACT_ATOMS: atom_id res chain seq x y z
N MET A 1 1.37 13.65 -6.22
CA MET A 1 0.91 14.52 -7.33
C MET A 1 1.62 15.87 -7.28
N GLU A 2 1.57 16.64 -8.37
CA GLU A 2 2.11 18.01 -8.44
C GLU A 2 1.25 19.02 -7.66
N TYR A 3 1.84 20.16 -7.30
CA TYR A 3 1.18 21.19 -6.48
C TYR A 3 -0.08 21.78 -7.12
N ASN A 4 -0.05 22.09 -8.41
CA ASN A 4 -1.19 22.60 -9.16
C ASN A 4 -2.36 21.61 -9.20
N LEU A 5 -2.08 20.30 -9.32
CA LEU A 5 -3.09 19.24 -9.29
C LEU A 5 -3.72 19.11 -7.91
N ALA A 6 -2.94 19.29 -6.84
CA ALA A 6 -3.48 19.31 -5.49
C ALA A 6 -4.37 20.54 -5.22
N ILE A 7 -4.04 21.70 -5.81
CA ILE A 7 -4.91 22.89 -5.77
C ILE A 7 -6.21 22.64 -6.53
N ASP A 8 -6.15 22.04 -7.72
CA ASP A 8 -7.31 21.69 -8.53
C ASP A 8 -8.32 20.81 -7.76
N ILE A 9 -7.84 19.82 -6.99
CA ILE A 9 -8.68 19.02 -6.10
C ILE A 9 -9.38 19.89 -5.03
N LEU A 10 -8.63 20.80 -4.40
CA LEU A 10 -9.16 21.67 -3.36
C LEU A 10 -10.21 22.65 -3.91
N GLU A 11 -9.96 23.21 -5.11
CA GLU A 11 -10.90 24.07 -5.82
C GLU A 11 -12.16 23.31 -6.25
N SER A 12 -12.00 22.08 -6.72
CA SER A 12 -13.12 21.20 -7.07
C SER A 12 -14.03 20.92 -5.86
N ILE A 13 -13.45 20.67 -4.68
CA ILE A 13 -14.22 20.53 -3.43
C ILE A 13 -14.92 21.85 -3.09
N ALA A 14 -14.22 22.99 -3.17
CA ALA A 14 -14.81 24.30 -2.87
C ALA A 14 -15.97 24.67 -3.82
N ALA A 15 -15.88 24.27 -5.09
CA ALA A 15 -16.93 24.51 -6.08
C ALA A 15 -18.24 23.77 -5.74
N VAL A 16 -18.14 22.58 -5.16
CA VAL A 16 -19.32 21.77 -4.79
C VAL A 16 -19.87 22.16 -3.42
N TYR A 17 -19.02 22.58 -2.49
CA TYR A 17 -19.43 22.90 -1.13
C TYR A 17 -19.25 24.41 -0.83
N PRO A 18 -20.30 25.24 -0.99
CA PRO A 18 -20.19 26.69 -0.83
C PRO A 18 -19.70 27.18 0.54
N ARG A 19 -19.83 26.36 1.59
CA ARG A 19 -19.36 26.66 2.95
C ARG A 19 -17.92 26.22 3.20
N PHE A 20 -17.29 25.57 2.23
CA PHE A 20 -15.92 25.12 2.33
C PHE A 20 -14.97 26.25 1.94
N GLU A 21 -14.55 27.03 2.93
CA GLU A 21 -13.58 28.10 2.71
C GLU A 21 -12.16 27.54 2.65
N LEU A 22 -11.46 27.82 1.54
CA LEU A 22 -10.02 27.56 1.43
C LEU A 22 -9.24 28.72 2.06
N SER A 23 -8.61 28.44 3.19
CA SER A 23 -7.67 29.36 3.83
C SER A 23 -6.23 28.89 3.68
N GLU A 24 -5.28 29.82 3.71
CA GLU A 24 -3.85 29.48 3.67
C GLU A 24 -3.46 28.45 4.74
N LYS A 25 -4.06 28.55 5.93
CA LYS A 25 -3.85 27.59 7.02
C LYS A 25 -4.31 26.17 6.64
N LYS A 26 -5.48 26.03 6.00
CA LYS A 26 -5.98 24.72 5.54
C LYS A 26 -5.09 24.16 4.45
N ILE A 27 -4.69 24.99 3.48
CA ILE A 27 -3.77 24.59 2.39
C ILE A 27 -2.46 24.07 2.99
N LYS A 28 -1.85 24.81 3.92
CA LYS A 28 -0.59 24.40 4.58
C LYS A 28 -0.68 23.05 5.31
N ILE A 29 -1.86 22.71 5.84
CA ILE A 29 -2.09 21.44 6.54
C ILE A 29 -2.35 20.29 5.56
N ILE A 30 -3.18 20.53 4.55
CA ILE A 30 -3.67 19.49 3.64
C ILE A 30 -2.68 19.17 2.53
N MET A 31 -1.98 20.19 2.01
CA MET A 31 -1.10 20.08 0.86
C MET A 31 -0.03 18.98 1.00
N PRO A 32 0.69 18.84 2.15
CA PRO A 32 1.69 17.79 2.31
C PRO A 32 1.13 16.37 2.20
N ALA A 33 -0.17 16.18 2.49
CA ALA A 33 -0.83 14.89 2.34
C ALA A 33 -1.19 14.62 0.88
N LEU A 34 -1.81 15.59 0.20
CA LEU A 34 -2.20 15.47 -1.22
C LEU A 34 -0.99 15.24 -2.13
N LEU A 35 0.14 15.92 -1.89
CA LEU A 35 1.35 15.75 -2.70
C LEU A 35 1.88 14.29 -2.72
N LYS A 36 1.57 13.48 -1.71
CA LYS A 36 1.95 12.05 -1.63
C LYS A 36 0.97 11.10 -2.32
N MET A 37 -0.16 11.62 -2.78
CA MET A 37 -1.26 10.86 -3.34
C MET A 37 -1.25 10.88 -4.87
N ASP A 38 -2.05 9.99 -5.45
CA ASP A 38 -2.33 9.91 -6.88
C ASP A 38 -3.51 10.82 -7.25
N TYR A 39 -3.34 11.65 -8.29
CA TYR A 39 -4.35 12.65 -8.65
C TYR A 39 -5.64 12.00 -9.14
N GLU A 40 -5.55 11.06 -10.09
CA GLU A 40 -6.71 10.43 -10.70
C GLU A 40 -7.54 9.67 -9.66
N GLY A 41 -6.87 8.91 -8.79
CA GLY A 41 -7.55 8.18 -7.73
C GLY A 41 -8.18 9.09 -6.68
N VAL A 42 -7.54 10.21 -6.32
CA VAL A 42 -8.13 11.17 -5.38
C VAL A 42 -9.35 11.85 -6.00
N MET A 43 -9.26 12.31 -7.25
CA MET A 43 -10.39 12.98 -7.93
C MET A 43 -11.58 12.02 -8.09
N ALA A 44 -11.35 10.77 -8.47
CA ALA A 44 -12.40 9.75 -8.54
C ALA A 44 -13.10 9.52 -7.18
N ASN A 45 -12.35 9.61 -6.07
CA ASN A 45 -12.93 9.53 -4.73
C ASN A 45 -13.72 10.79 -4.36
N VAL A 46 -13.24 11.98 -4.74
CA VAL A 46 -13.97 13.25 -4.58
C VAL A 46 -15.31 13.19 -5.30
N GLU A 47 -15.32 12.82 -6.59
CA GLU A 47 -16.54 12.65 -7.41
C GLU A 47 -17.53 11.67 -6.77
N ARG A 48 -17.03 10.54 -6.27
CA ARG A 48 -17.86 9.55 -5.58
C ARG A 48 -18.42 10.08 -4.26
N HIS A 49 -17.68 10.92 -3.55
CA HIS A 49 -18.10 11.48 -2.28
C HIS A 49 -19.17 12.55 -2.46
N VAL A 50 -18.98 13.47 -3.40
CA VAL A 50 -19.90 14.59 -3.65
C VAL A 50 -21.29 14.14 -4.11
N THR A 51 -21.39 12.99 -4.76
CA THR A 51 -22.68 12.43 -5.20
C THR A 51 -23.51 11.84 -4.06
N LYS A 52 -22.89 11.55 -2.90
CA LYS A 52 -23.53 10.82 -1.79
C LYS A 52 -23.62 11.61 -0.50
N ASN A 53 -22.74 12.58 -0.31
CA ASN A 53 -22.56 13.26 0.96
C ASN A 53 -22.84 14.77 0.84
N PRO A 54 -23.64 15.34 1.74
CA PRO A 54 -23.90 16.78 1.76
C PRO A 54 -22.76 17.60 2.40
N PHE A 55 -21.79 16.94 3.03
CA PHE A 55 -20.66 17.58 3.72
C PHE A 55 -19.33 17.34 2.98
N PRO A 56 -18.40 18.32 3.02
CA PRO A 56 -17.08 18.19 2.39
C PRO A 56 -16.33 16.95 2.87
N PRO A 57 -15.60 16.27 1.98
CA PRO A 57 -14.78 15.13 2.37
C PRO A 57 -13.61 15.55 3.26
N THR A 58 -13.21 14.64 4.13
CA THR A 58 -11.93 14.62 4.81
C THR A 58 -10.84 14.04 3.89
N ILE A 59 -9.57 14.30 4.22
CA ILE A 59 -8.43 13.77 3.45
C ILE A 59 -8.39 12.23 3.44
N ALA A 60 -8.87 11.59 4.51
CA ALA A 60 -8.93 10.15 4.59
C ALA A 60 -9.95 9.54 3.62
N GLU A 61 -11.09 10.21 3.42
CA GLU A 61 -12.16 9.74 2.52
C GLU A 61 -11.78 9.80 1.05
N ILE A 62 -10.87 10.71 0.69
CA ILE A 62 -10.40 10.89 -0.69
C ILE A 62 -9.03 10.28 -0.95
N ALA A 63 -8.39 9.69 0.07
CA ALA A 63 -7.03 9.19 -0.04
C ALA A 63 -6.89 8.12 -1.14
N SER A 64 -5.98 8.37 -2.09
CA SER A 64 -5.53 7.37 -3.06
C SER A 64 -4.02 7.49 -3.19
N TYR A 65 -3.31 6.38 -3.05
CA TYR A 65 -1.86 6.36 -3.13
C TYR A 65 -1.42 5.64 -4.40
N PRO A 66 -0.36 6.11 -5.07
CA PRO A 66 0.21 5.38 -6.17
C PRO A 66 0.58 3.97 -5.71
N ALA A 67 0.40 2.98 -6.60
CA ALA A 67 0.81 1.62 -6.30
C ALA A 67 2.29 1.61 -5.94
N GLN A 68 2.60 1.42 -4.66
CA GLN A 68 3.97 1.21 -4.24
C GLN A 68 4.43 -0.10 -4.87
N LYS A 69 5.53 -0.06 -5.62
CA LYS A 69 6.25 -1.29 -5.98
C LYS A 69 6.62 -1.98 -4.66
N ASN A 70 5.88 -3.02 -4.33
CA ASN A 70 6.11 -3.78 -3.12
C ASN A 70 7.22 -4.79 -3.42
N GLU A 71 8.47 -4.40 -3.16
CA GLU A 71 9.63 -5.27 -3.32
C GLU A 71 9.46 -6.61 -2.58
N SER A 72 8.69 -6.63 -1.49
CA SER A 72 8.42 -7.87 -0.75
C SER A 72 7.49 -8.82 -1.51
N LEU A 73 6.50 -8.29 -2.25
CA LEU A 73 5.64 -9.10 -3.11
C LEU A 73 6.40 -9.64 -4.33
N GLU A 74 7.33 -8.87 -4.88
CA GLU A 74 8.21 -9.35 -5.96
C GLU A 74 9.13 -10.47 -5.46
N LYS A 75 9.82 -10.26 -4.33
CA LYS A 75 10.65 -11.30 -3.69
C LYS A 75 9.85 -12.56 -3.34
N TRP A 76 8.61 -12.40 -2.87
CA TRP A 76 7.76 -13.54 -2.56
C TRP A 76 7.42 -14.37 -3.81
N ARG A 77 7.11 -13.71 -4.93
CA ARG A 77 6.91 -14.39 -6.22
C ARG A 77 8.17 -15.09 -6.71
N GLU A 78 9.33 -14.46 -6.56
CA GLU A 78 10.62 -15.07 -6.90
C GLU A 78 10.85 -16.37 -6.10
N TRP A 79 10.60 -16.33 -4.78
CA TRP A 79 10.71 -17.52 -3.93
C TRP A 79 9.72 -18.63 -4.31
N GLU A 80 8.47 -18.28 -4.67
CA GLU A 80 7.51 -19.28 -5.15
C GLU A 80 7.99 -19.95 -6.46
N LEU A 81 8.50 -19.17 -7.41
CA LEU A 81 9.05 -19.68 -8.67
C LEU A 81 10.28 -20.55 -8.43
N GLU A 82 11.15 -20.19 -7.49
CA GLU A 82 12.30 -21.00 -7.10
C GLU A 82 11.88 -22.29 -6.40
N ALA A 83 10.93 -22.24 -5.48
CA ALA A 83 10.39 -23.40 -4.78
C ALA A 83 9.68 -24.37 -5.73
N ALA A 84 9.02 -23.87 -6.78
CA ALA A 84 8.38 -24.68 -7.81
C ALA A 84 9.40 -25.45 -8.69
N LYS A 85 10.63 -24.94 -8.84
CA LYS A 85 11.71 -25.62 -9.57
C LYS A 85 12.34 -26.77 -8.79
N VAL A 86 12.11 -26.84 -7.48
CA VAL A 86 12.68 -27.91 -6.63
C VAL A 86 11.91 -29.21 -6.88
N SER A 87 12.62 -30.22 -7.39
CA SER A 87 12.05 -31.55 -7.63
C SER A 87 11.57 -32.24 -6.36
N GLN A 88 10.59 -33.12 -6.49
CA GLN A 88 10.06 -33.88 -5.35
C GLN A 88 11.13 -34.78 -4.70
N GLU A 89 12.03 -35.34 -5.51
CA GLU A 89 13.17 -36.12 -5.04
C GLU A 89 14.07 -35.30 -4.10
N ARG A 90 14.36 -34.04 -4.45
CA ARG A 90 15.18 -33.15 -3.63
C ARG A 90 14.51 -32.80 -2.31
N LYS A 91 13.18 -32.64 -2.31
CA LYS A 91 12.39 -32.42 -1.08
C LYS A 91 12.45 -33.64 -0.16
N ASN A 92 12.35 -34.84 -0.74
CA ASN A 92 12.41 -36.09 0.01
C ASN A 92 13.81 -36.30 0.62
N GLN A 93 14.88 -36.04 -0.15
CA GLN A 93 16.25 -36.14 0.35
C GLN A 93 16.50 -35.15 1.49
N PHE A 94 16.07 -33.89 1.34
CA PHE A 94 16.17 -32.90 2.40
C PHE A 94 15.48 -33.33 3.70
N ALA A 95 14.30 -33.94 3.62
CA ALA A 95 13.57 -34.42 4.79
C ALA A 95 14.31 -35.56 5.52
N ILE A 96 15.01 -36.42 4.78
CA ILE A 96 15.85 -37.49 5.35
C ILE A 96 17.07 -36.88 6.06
N ASP A 97 17.77 -35.97 5.37
CA ASP A 97 18.98 -35.33 5.90
C ASP A 97 18.66 -34.50 7.16
N LEU A 98 17.54 -33.76 7.14
CA LEU A 98 17.08 -32.98 8.30
C LEU A 98 16.79 -33.87 9.51
N LYS A 99 16.10 -35.00 9.32
CA LYS A 99 15.83 -35.96 10.40
C LYS A 99 17.12 -36.51 11.01
N LYS A 100 18.12 -36.79 10.18
CA LYS A 100 19.43 -37.26 10.64
C LYS A 100 20.12 -36.21 11.52
N VAL A 101 20.20 -34.96 11.06
CA VAL A 101 20.81 -33.85 11.83
C VAL A 101 20.08 -33.60 13.15
N LEU A 102 18.74 -33.69 13.16
CA LEU A 102 17.96 -33.53 14.38
C LEU A 102 18.20 -34.66 15.38
N ALA A 103 18.33 -35.90 14.90
CA ALA A 103 18.66 -37.05 15.75
C ALA A 103 20.08 -36.92 16.33
N GLU A 104 21.06 -36.54 15.52
CA GLU A 104 22.44 -36.32 15.95
C GLU A 104 22.54 -35.22 17.02
N LYS A 105 21.86 -34.07 16.82
CA LYS A 105 21.82 -32.99 17.82
C LYS A 105 21.04 -33.34 19.09
N ALA A 106 20.13 -34.31 19.04
CA ALA A 106 19.40 -34.78 20.21
C ALA A 106 20.25 -35.76 21.05
N SER A 107 21.08 -36.59 20.39
CA SER A 107 22.06 -37.45 21.09
C SER A 107 23.23 -36.66 21.69
N ASP A 108 23.67 -35.59 21.04
CA ASP A 108 24.80 -34.75 21.47
C ASP A 108 24.47 -33.84 22.68
N LYS A 109 23.20 -33.79 23.11
CA LYS A 109 22.74 -33.06 24.31
C LYS A 109 22.51 -33.95 25.53
N ASN A 110 22.76 -35.26 25.41
CA ASN A 110 22.56 -36.25 26.47
C ASN A 110 23.86 -36.82 27.05
N ASP A 111 25.01 -36.23 26.69
CA ASP A 111 26.33 -36.34 27.36
C ASP A 111 26.68 -34.99 28.00
#